data_AF-A0AB74HK78-F1
#
_entry.id   AF-A0AB74HK78-F1
#
_cell.length_a   1.000
_cell.length_b   1.000
_cell.length_c   1.000
_cell.angle_alpha   90.00
_cell.angle_beta   90.00
_cell.angle_gamma   90.00
#
_symmetry.space_group_name_H-M   'P 1'
#
loop_
_entity.id
_entity.type
_entity.pdbx_description
1 polymer ?
#
loop_
_entity_poly.entity_id
_entity_poly.type
_entity_poly.pdbx_seq_one_letter_code
_entity_poly.pdbx_strand_id
1 'polypeptide(L)' 'MDSYQLDQQTMDEMTEVLLRRLPDRLQEEFDDLKLVSMDLLCDVKEGERLTHLTVFFNTNMIRRNRRT' A
#
# COMPACT_ATOMS: atom_id res chain seq x y z
N MET A 1 -13.75 -4.87 22.76
CA MET A 1 -12.68 -5.35 21.88
C MET A 1 -11.91 -4.13 21.47
N ASP A 2 -10.68 -3.99 21.96
CA ASP A 2 -9.85 -2.86 21.62
C ASP A 2 -9.45 -2.98 20.14
N SER A 3 -9.74 -1.93 19.39
CA SER A 3 -9.41 -1.83 17.97
C SER A 3 -7.93 -1.48 17.87
N TYR A 4 -7.08 -2.50 17.78
CA TYR A 4 -5.67 -2.31 17.47
C TYR A 4 -5.57 -1.90 15.99
N GLN A 5 -5.57 -0.59 15.75
CA GLN A 5 -5.23 -0.02 14.45
C GLN A 5 -3.72 0.21 14.40
N LEU A 6 -3.14 -0.07 13.23
CA LEU A 6 -1.78 0.40 12.94
C LEU A 6 -1.79 1.93 12.99
N ASP A 7 -0.73 2.50 13.54
CA ASP A 7 -0.57 3.94 13.56
C ASP A 7 -0.43 4.50 12.13
N GLN A 8 -0.77 5.78 11.99
CA GLN A 8 -0.78 6.44 10.68
C GLN A 8 0.60 6.44 10.00
N GLN A 9 1.68 6.55 10.77
CA GLN A 9 3.04 6.56 10.20
C GLN A 9 3.34 5.21 9.55
N THR A 10 3.03 4.11 10.23
CA THR A 10 3.16 2.77 9.67
C THR A 10 2.35 2.61 8.39
N MET A 11 1.12 3.13 8.34
CA MET A 11 0.27 3.10 7.15
C MET A 11 0.86 3.89 5.97
N ASP A 12 1.45 5.05 6.24
CA ASP A 12 2.08 5.91 5.23
C ASP A 12 3.35 5.25 4.66
N GLU A 13 4.20 4.69 5.52
CA GLU A 13 5.41 3.95 5.12
C GLU A 13 5.06 2.73 4.24
N MET A 14 4.02 1.99 4.60
CA MET A 14 3.52 0.87 3.80
C MET A 14 3.02 1.33 2.42
N THR A 15 2.30 2.46 2.38
CA THR A 15 1.80 3.05 1.13
C THR A 15 2.96 3.42 0.20
N GLU A 16 4.01 4.05 0.73
CA GLU A 16 5.20 4.42 -0.05
C GLU A 16 5.88 3.18 -0.65
N VAL A 17 6.10 2.14 0.17
CA VAL A 17 6.72 0.89 -0.29
C VAL A 17 5.89 0.24 -1.39
N LEU A 18 4.56 0.19 -1.24
CA LEU A 18 3.67 -0.38 -2.25
C LEU A 18 3.75 0.39 -3.56
N LEU A 19 3.59 1.71 -3.54
CA LEU A 19 3.59 2.53 -4.75
C LEU A 19 4.94 2.52 -5.47
N ARG A 20 6.05 2.38 -4.73
CA ARG A 20 7.39 2.28 -5.32
C ARG A 20 7.65 0.92 -5.97
N ARG A 21 7.07 -0.17 -5.44
CA ARG A 21 7.33 -1.55 -5.90
C ARG A 21 6.31 -2.07 -6.90
N LEU A 22 5.13 -1.47 -6.95
CA LEU A 22 4.07 -1.88 -7.87
C LEU A 22 4.48 -1.78 -9.36
N PRO A 23 5.13 -0.69 -9.82
CA PRO A 23 5.56 -0.57 -11.21
C PRO A 23 6.47 -1.72 -11.64
N ASP A 24 7.45 -2.06 -10.79
CA ASP A 24 8.40 -3.16 -11.03
C ASP A 24 7.69 -4.51 -11.24
N ARG A 25 6.57 -4.74 -10.54
CA ARG A 25 5.80 -5.98 -10.64
C ARG A 25 4.86 -6.04 -11.84
N LEU A 26 4.29 -4.90 -12.22
CA LEU A 26 3.34 -4.82 -13.32
C LEU A 26 4.03 -4.79 -14.69
N GLN A 27 5.35 -4.58 -14.74
CA GLN A 27 6.15 -4.51 -15.98
C GLN A 27 5.62 -3.46 -16.99
N GLU A 28 4.98 -2.41 -16.47
CA GLU A 28 4.38 -1.33 -17.25
C GLU A 28 5.03 0.01 -16.86
N GLU A 29 5.30 0.85 -17.86
CA GLU A 29 5.76 2.22 -17.64
C GLU A 29 4.57 3.10 -17.25
N PHE A 30 4.44 3.40 -15.96
CA PHE A 30 3.44 4.34 -15.43
C PHE A 30 4.07 5.71 -15.17
N ASP A 31 3.36 6.77 -15.55
CA ASP A 31 3.77 8.13 -15.19
C ASP A 31 3.59 8.38 -13.68
N ASP A 32 2.47 7.93 -13.10
CA ASP A 32 2.15 8.02 -11.68
C ASP A 32 1.09 6.97 -11.29
N LEU A 33 1.20 6.43 -10.07
CA LEU A 33 0.18 5.59 -9.43
C LEU A 33 -0.38 6.31 -8.21
N LYS A 34 -1.71 6.30 -8.07
CA LYS A 34 -2.39 6.84 -6.90
C LYS A 34 -3.10 5.71 -6.13
N LEU A 35 -2.73 5.53 -4.87
CA LEU A 35 -3.47 4.66 -3.96
C LEU A 35 -4.87 5.23 -3.73
N VAL A 36 -5.89 4.40 -3.94
CA VAL A 36 -7.30 4.75 -3.73
C VAL A 36 -7.78 4.23 -2.39
N SER A 37 -7.48 2.95 -2.11
CA SER A 37 -7.82 2.29 -0.86
C SER A 37 -6.76 1.25 -0.52
N MET A 38 -6.57 1.03 0.77
CA MET A 38 -5.73 -0.04 1.30
C MET A 38 -6.36 -0.58 2.56
N ASP A 39 -6.56 -1.90 2.58
CA ASP A 39 -7.06 -2.64 3.73
C ASP A 39 -6.00 -3.67 4.13
N LEU A 40 -5.78 -3.77 5.44
CA LEU A 40 -4.77 -4.65 6.01
C LEU A 40 -5.46 -5.69 6.88
N LEU A 41 -5.14 -6.95 6.61
CA LEU A 41 -5.56 -8.07 7.43
C LEU A 41 -4.32 -8.72 8.04
N CYS A 42 -4.17 -8.51 9.35
CA CYS A 42 -3.15 -9.15 10.17
C CYS A 42 -3.75 -9.60 11.50
N ASP A 43 -3.21 -10.69 12.01
CA ASP A 43 -3.42 -11.14 13.38
C ASP A 43 -2.06 -11.15 14.07
N VAL A 44 -1.91 -10.32 15.10
CA VAL A 44 -0.70 -10.24 15.91
C VAL A 44 -1.12 -10.03 17.36
N LYS A 45 -0.61 -10.87 18.25
CA LYS A 45 -0.82 -10.70 19.69
C LYS A 45 0.12 -9.63 20.21
N GLU A 46 -0.29 -8.96 21.28
CA GLU A 46 0.54 -7.99 21.96
C GLU A 46 1.88 -8.61 22.40
N GLY A 47 2.99 -7.96 22.05
CA GLY A 47 4.35 -8.44 22.33
C GLY A 47 4.91 -9.46 21.33
N GLU A 48 4.09 -9.94 20.38
CA GLU A 48 4.56 -10.84 19.31
C GLU A 48 4.97 -10.05 18.06
N ARG A 49 5.93 -10.62 17.30
CA ARG A 49 6.35 -10.05 16.03
C ARG A 49 5.34 -10.41 14.94
N LEU A 50 4.88 -9.42 14.18
CA LEU A 50 4.07 -9.64 12.98
C LEU A 50 4.90 -10.45 11.96
N THR A 51 4.46 -11.67 11.66
CA THR A 51 5.13 -12.57 10.70
C THR A 51 4.41 -12.66 9.37
N HIS A 52 3.09 -12.48 9.36
CA HIS A 52 2.25 -12.60 8.18
C HIS A 52 1.29 -11.42 8.11
N LEU A 53 1.17 -10.84 6.92
CA LEU A 53 0.30 -9.70 6.65
C LEU A 53 -0.30 -9.88 5.26
N THR A 54 -1.62 -9.73 5.16
CA THR A 54 -2.31 -9.66 3.87
C THR A 54 -2.69 -8.21 3.60
N VAL A 55 -2.26 -7.70 2.46
CA VAL A 55 -2.54 -6.32 2.02
C VAL A 55 -3.47 -6.38 0.82
N PHE A 56 -4.65 -5.78 0.94
CA PHE A 56 -5.56 -5.53 -0.17
C PHE A 56 -5.46 -4.06 -0.55
N PHE A 57 -5.30 -3.74 -1.82
CA PHE A 57 -5.20 -2.35 -2.24
C PHE A 57 -5.75 -2.14 -3.64
N ASN A 58 -6.24 -0.93 -3.88
CA ASN A 58 -6.65 -0.47 -5.20
C ASN A 58 -5.82 0.75 -5.59
N THR A 59 -5.30 0.75 -6.81
CA THR A 59 -4.55 1.88 -7.37
C THR A 59 -5.15 2.33 -8.68
N ASN A 60 -5.17 3.64 -8.89
CA ASN A 60 -5.44 4.22 -10.20
C ASN A 60 -4.13 4.57 -10.89
N MET A 61 -4.08 4.26 -12.19
CA MET A 61 -3.03 4.76 -13.07
C MET A 61 -3.37 6.17 -13.52
N ILE A 62 -2.45 7.10 -13.31
CA ILE A 62 -2.56 8.46 -13.81
C ILE A 62 -1.66 8.56 -15.04
N ARG A 63 -2.26 8.60 -16.23
CA ARG A 63 -1.53 8.93 -17.46
C ARG A 63 -1.40 10.44 -17.56
N ARG A 64 -0.17 10.97 -17.63
CA ARG A 64 0.02 12.39 -17.94
C ARG A 64 -0.13 12.56 -19.44
N ASN A 65 -1.20 13.20 -19.89
CA ASN A 65 -1.30 13.63 -21.28
C ASN A 65 -0.16 14.61 -21.57
N ARG A 66 0.90 14.14 -22.21
CA ARG A 66 1.91 15.02 -22.83
C ARG A 66 1.19 15.79 -23.93
N ARG A 67 0.76 17.01 -23.63
CA ARG A 67 0.40 18.00 -24.66
C ARG A 67 1.68 18.33 -25.41
N THR A 68 1.88 17.66 -26.55
CA THR A 68 2.76 18.11 -27.64
C THR A 68 2.22 19.38 -28.25
#